data_AF-A0A7S3YT18-F1
#
_entry.id   AF-A0A7S3YT18-F1
#
_cell.length_a   1.000
_cell.length_b   1.000
_cell.length_c   1.000
_cell.angle_alpha   90.00
_cell.angle_beta   90.00
_cell.angle_gamma   90.00
#
_symmetry.space_group_name_H-M   'P 1'
#
loop_
_entity.id
_entity.type
_entity.pdbx_description
1 polymer ?
#
loop_
_entity_poly.entity_id
_entity_poly.type
_entity_poly.pdbx_seq_one_letter_code
_entity_poly.pdbx_strand_id
1 'polypeptide(L)'
;VDQTTRGHQFLVDAFGPAANPKGTWQIDPFGHSNTQAWLLSAEAGMGSLFWGRMDYQDGHKRYENSGLEWIWRGSESLGKSAEIFAGELYGRQGSFGYGAPMSFDGTGTQVQDDPSRHDYNIDQQVEEFIGYALEQAKHTKTNHIMWACGNDFNYQNAIHWYRNLDKLIHYVNLNGTVNAFYSTPSYYVEQKNKANIEWEVREEDIFPLADAAHNYWTGYFTSRPALKRQVRFASNLLNAARQMEVIGKLTKDEVGTPTIRPSPPVGTGWTDSLEGTIGVATHHDGMSGTERQDVSDDYELRIAESQTEVEVGMAKSLNLLINNNASTIEFSHCGCAQMEVCLNMSMCAFTAHASDGFSVVAWSPIGRPSSQLARVPVTGTNWKVADPNGNIVNASVVPIDDITKNLPLLYINYFQKTKQE
;
A
#
# COMPACT_ATOMS: atom_id res chain seq x y z
N VAL A 1 -2.64 -4.43 6.02
CA VAL A 1 -2.07 -5.16 7.17
C VAL A 1 -0.62 -5.51 6.89
N ASP A 2 -0.30 -6.43 5.96
CA ASP A 2 1.10 -6.86 5.70
C ASP A 2 2.10 -5.71 5.55
N GLN A 3 1.87 -4.76 4.62
CA GLN A 3 2.77 -3.62 4.43
C GLN A 3 2.96 -2.76 5.70
N THR A 4 1.88 -2.59 6.47
CA THR A 4 1.87 -1.82 7.71
C THR A 4 2.69 -2.53 8.78
N THR A 5 2.48 -3.84 8.93
CA THR A 5 3.23 -4.70 9.85
C THR A 5 4.70 -4.68 9.50
N ARG A 6 5.07 -4.85 8.22
CA ARG A 6 6.46 -4.77 7.76
C ARG A 6 7.11 -3.44 8.13
N GLY A 7 6.43 -2.33 7.84
CA GLY A 7 6.94 -0.99 8.15
C GLY A 7 7.13 -0.77 9.66
N HIS A 8 6.16 -1.16 10.48
CA HIS A 8 6.25 -1.02 11.93
C HIS A 8 7.31 -1.93 12.53
N GLN A 9 7.44 -3.16 12.04
CA GLN A 9 8.48 -4.09 12.47
C GLN A 9 9.86 -3.49 12.23
N PHE A 10 10.10 -2.98 11.02
CA PHE A 10 11.34 -2.26 10.70
C PHE A 10 11.60 -1.09 11.67
N LEU A 11 10.60 -0.25 11.93
CA LEU A 11 10.75 0.89 12.84
C LEU A 11 11.12 0.45 14.26
N VAL A 12 10.47 -0.58 14.79
CA VAL A 12 10.74 -1.10 16.14
C VAL A 12 12.12 -1.75 16.21
N ASP A 13 12.52 -2.51 15.19
CA ASP A 13 13.83 -3.17 15.16
C ASP A 13 14.98 -2.18 15.02
N ALA A 14 14.79 -1.13 14.21
CA ALA A 14 15.83 -0.13 13.95
C ALA A 14 15.93 0.94 15.06
N PHE A 15 14.81 1.34 15.65
CA PHE A 15 14.74 2.51 16.53
C PHE A 15 14.17 2.21 17.93
N GLY A 16 13.80 0.96 18.20
CA GLY A 16 13.24 0.49 19.47
C GLY A 16 11.74 0.75 19.63
N PRO A 17 11.14 0.27 20.74
CA PRO A 17 9.68 0.33 20.95
C PRO A 17 9.08 1.74 20.96
N ALA A 18 9.89 2.76 21.29
CA ALA A 18 9.45 4.16 21.31
C ALA A 18 9.14 4.72 19.91
N ALA A 19 9.62 4.07 18.86
CA ALA A 19 9.38 4.46 17.46
C ALA A 19 8.07 3.89 16.88
N ASN A 20 7.29 3.14 17.65
CA ASN A 20 5.99 2.67 17.19
C ASN A 20 5.09 3.88 16.82
N PRO A 21 4.56 3.94 15.58
CA PRO A 21 3.76 5.08 15.18
C PRO A 21 2.51 5.23 16.04
N LYS A 22 2.12 6.48 16.32
CA LYS A 22 0.97 6.83 17.17
C LYS A 22 -0.20 7.43 16.41
N GLY A 23 -0.05 7.63 15.11
CA GLY A 23 -1.06 8.23 14.25
C GLY A 23 -0.85 7.80 12.81
N THR A 24 -1.94 7.80 12.06
CA THR A 24 -1.98 7.47 10.63
C THR A 24 -1.96 8.74 9.79
N TRP A 25 -1.11 8.73 8.76
CA TRP A 25 -0.95 9.82 7.80
C TRP A 25 -1.26 9.31 6.39
N GLN A 26 -2.40 9.71 5.83
CA GLN A 26 -2.96 9.24 4.55
C GLN A 26 -3.27 10.45 3.65
N ILE A 27 -2.27 11.31 3.41
CA ILE A 27 -2.50 12.60 2.76
C ILE A 27 -2.86 12.53 1.27
N ASP A 28 -2.47 11.45 0.59
CA ASP A 28 -2.51 11.37 -0.87
C ASP A 28 -3.36 10.23 -1.48
N PRO A 29 -3.85 9.20 -0.75
CA PRO A 29 -4.84 8.29 -1.30
C PRO A 29 -6.09 8.99 -1.83
N PHE A 30 -6.68 8.44 -2.90
CA PHE A 30 -7.76 9.06 -3.66
C PHE A 30 -9.15 8.76 -3.10
N GLY A 31 -9.35 9.14 -1.83
CA GLY A 31 -10.50 8.77 -1.01
C GLY A 31 -10.12 7.75 0.07
N HIS A 32 -10.99 7.57 1.06
CA HIS A 32 -10.63 6.88 2.30
C HIS A 32 -11.70 5.89 2.73
N SER A 33 -11.28 4.65 2.98
CA SER A 33 -12.19 3.57 3.38
C SER A 33 -12.43 3.55 4.88
N ASN A 34 -13.61 3.08 5.27
CA ASN A 34 -13.90 2.66 6.64
C ASN A 34 -12.87 1.66 7.20
N THR A 35 -12.39 0.73 6.36
CA THR A 35 -11.33 -0.22 6.74
C THR A 35 -10.02 0.47 7.13
N GLN A 36 -9.69 1.60 6.50
CA GLN A 36 -8.52 2.38 6.92
C GLN A 36 -8.71 2.91 8.35
N ALA A 37 -9.88 3.46 8.67
CA ALA A 37 -10.18 4.02 9.98
C ALA A 37 -10.20 2.96 11.09
N TRP A 38 -11.02 1.91 10.95
CA TRP A 38 -11.20 0.96 12.06
C TRP A 38 -10.08 -0.07 12.15
N LEU A 39 -9.60 -0.62 11.03
CA LEU A 39 -8.65 -1.74 11.04
C LEU A 39 -7.21 -1.27 11.01
N LEU A 40 -6.88 -0.41 10.04
CA LEU A 40 -5.49 0.02 9.81
C LEU A 40 -5.07 1.23 10.65
N SER A 41 -6.00 1.78 11.44
CA SER A 41 -5.73 2.83 12.41
C SER A 41 -6.15 2.43 13.82
N ALA A 42 -7.44 2.36 14.15
CA ALA A 42 -7.89 2.10 15.55
C ALA A 42 -7.38 0.75 16.10
N GLU A 43 -7.68 -0.36 15.44
CA GLU A 43 -7.23 -1.71 15.85
C GLU A 43 -5.71 -1.89 15.71
N ALA A 44 -5.06 -1.07 14.87
CA ALA A 44 -3.60 -1.01 14.77
C ALA A 44 -2.93 -0.22 15.92
N GLY A 45 -3.72 0.33 16.85
CA GLY A 45 -3.22 1.07 18.02
C GLY A 45 -2.91 2.55 17.75
N MET A 46 -3.39 3.10 16.64
CA MET A 46 -3.20 4.52 16.29
C MET A 46 -4.19 5.41 17.02
N GLY A 47 -3.73 6.57 17.49
CA GLY A 47 -4.59 7.56 18.16
C GLY A 47 -5.26 8.55 17.21
N SER A 48 -4.87 8.59 15.94
CA SER A 48 -5.45 9.51 14.94
C SER A 48 -5.29 9.05 13.50
N LEU A 49 -6.10 9.61 12.60
CA LEU A 49 -6.01 9.46 11.15
C LEU A 49 -6.19 10.82 10.47
N PHE A 50 -5.19 11.27 9.71
CA PHE A 50 -5.30 12.49 8.91
C PHE A 50 -5.11 12.20 7.42
N TRP A 51 -5.85 12.93 6.58
CA TRP A 51 -5.75 12.83 5.13
C TRP A 51 -5.83 14.20 4.45
N GLY A 52 -5.53 14.23 3.15
CA GLY A 52 -5.41 15.46 2.37
C GLY A 52 -6.26 15.48 1.10
N ARG A 53 -7.20 14.54 0.96
CA ARG A 53 -8.06 14.45 -0.22
C ARG A 53 -9.47 14.01 0.20
N MET A 54 -10.47 14.81 -0.16
CA MET A 54 -11.87 14.43 -0.03
C MET A 54 -12.70 15.01 -1.18
N ASP A 55 -13.99 14.63 -1.26
CA ASP A 55 -14.92 15.25 -2.19
C ASP A 55 -15.01 16.77 -1.94
N TYR A 56 -14.90 17.56 -3.00
CA TYR A 56 -14.84 19.02 -2.91
C TYR A 56 -16.10 19.64 -2.29
N GLN A 57 -17.28 19.04 -2.45
CA GLN A 57 -18.53 19.54 -1.87
C GLN A 57 -18.60 19.21 -0.38
N ASP A 58 -18.22 17.99 0.01
CA ASP A 58 -18.15 17.63 1.43
C ASP A 58 -17.08 18.46 2.16
N GLY A 59 -15.91 18.65 1.54
CA GLY A 59 -14.84 19.51 2.05
C GLY A 59 -15.31 20.94 2.29
N HIS A 60 -15.96 21.56 1.29
CA HIS A 60 -16.50 22.91 1.42
C HIS A 60 -17.55 23.03 2.52
N LYS A 61 -18.51 22.09 2.57
CA LYS A 61 -19.52 22.07 3.62
C LYS A 61 -18.90 21.95 5.02
N ARG A 62 -17.84 21.16 5.18
CA ARG A 62 -17.17 20.99 6.46
C ARG A 62 -16.39 22.21 6.89
N TYR A 63 -15.74 22.88 5.95
CA TYR A 63 -15.06 24.15 6.22
C TYR A 63 -16.01 25.18 6.82
N GLU A 64 -17.17 25.36 6.19
CA GLU A 64 -18.18 26.33 6.65
C GLU A 64 -18.72 26.01 8.04
N ASN A 65 -18.66 24.74 8.46
CA ASN A 65 -19.25 24.25 9.70
C ASN A 65 -18.21 23.81 10.76
N SER A 66 -16.93 24.12 10.57
CA SER A 66 -15.83 23.65 11.43
C SER A 66 -15.86 22.13 11.67
N GLY A 67 -16.16 21.37 10.61
CA GLY A 67 -16.41 19.93 10.59
C GLY A 67 -15.34 19.10 9.89
N LEU A 68 -14.14 19.63 9.70
CA LEU A 68 -13.00 18.90 9.11
C LEU A 68 -12.45 17.81 10.03
N GLU A 69 -12.82 17.82 11.31
CA GLU A 69 -12.37 16.85 12.31
C GLU A 69 -13.56 16.20 13.01
N TRP A 70 -13.49 14.88 13.20
CA TRP A 70 -14.56 14.08 13.77
C TRP A 70 -14.05 12.80 14.43
N ILE A 71 -14.95 12.06 15.07
CA ILE A 71 -14.72 10.68 15.51
C ILE A 71 -15.26 9.75 14.43
N TRP A 72 -14.36 9.01 13.79
CA TRP A 72 -14.72 8.08 12.73
C TRP A 72 -14.93 6.67 13.29
N ARG A 73 -16.18 6.21 13.24
CA ARG A 73 -16.62 4.87 13.62
C ARG A 73 -16.85 4.03 12.36
N GLY A 74 -15.75 3.60 11.73
CA GLY A 74 -15.80 2.88 10.46
C GLY A 74 -16.25 1.40 10.53
N SER A 75 -16.54 0.87 11.71
CA SER A 75 -16.98 -0.53 11.87
C SER A 75 -18.34 -0.58 12.56
N GLU A 76 -19.36 -1.04 11.84
CA GLU A 76 -20.70 -1.28 12.40
C GLU A 76 -20.65 -2.32 13.53
N SER A 77 -19.84 -3.38 13.36
CA SER A 77 -19.75 -4.48 14.32
C SER A 77 -19.01 -4.12 15.60
N LEU A 78 -17.92 -3.34 15.51
CA LEU A 78 -17.10 -2.96 16.68
C LEU A 78 -17.61 -1.66 17.31
N GLY A 79 -18.24 -0.79 16.52
CA GLY A 79 -18.76 0.49 16.96
C GLY A 79 -17.70 1.31 17.69
N LYS A 80 -18.05 1.76 18.90
CA LYS A 80 -17.19 2.62 19.74
C LYS A 80 -15.84 2.01 20.12
N SER A 81 -15.68 0.68 20.08
CA SER A 81 -14.40 0.08 20.48
C SER A 81 -13.30 0.26 19.44
N ALA A 82 -13.66 0.60 18.20
CA ALA A 82 -12.73 0.80 17.09
C ALA A 82 -12.96 2.15 16.38
N GLU A 83 -13.39 3.17 17.13
CA GLU A 83 -13.49 4.54 16.61
C GLU A 83 -12.17 5.30 16.77
N ILE A 84 -11.93 6.28 15.90
CA ILE A 84 -10.67 7.03 15.87
C ILE A 84 -10.90 8.52 15.66
N PHE A 85 -10.08 9.37 16.28
CA PHE A 85 -10.04 10.79 15.95
C PHE A 85 -9.45 11.00 14.55
N ALA A 86 -10.20 11.68 13.70
CA ALA A 86 -9.98 11.71 12.27
C ALA A 86 -10.12 13.14 11.75
N GLY A 87 -9.33 13.54 10.75
CA GLY A 87 -9.57 14.82 10.09
C GLY A 87 -8.91 15.03 8.74
N GLU A 88 -9.57 15.84 7.92
CA GLU A 88 -9.02 16.40 6.68
C GLU A 88 -8.07 17.55 7.01
N LEU A 89 -6.94 17.60 6.33
CA LEU A 89 -6.01 18.71 6.43
C LEU A 89 -6.58 19.96 5.77
N TYR A 90 -6.36 21.11 6.41
CA TYR A 90 -6.88 22.40 5.94
C TYR A 90 -6.28 22.87 4.60
N GLY A 91 -5.04 22.46 4.33
CA GLY A 91 -4.30 22.79 3.11
C GLY A 91 -3.95 24.26 2.95
N ARG A 92 -3.64 24.63 1.71
CA ARG A 92 -3.26 25.99 1.34
C ARG A 92 -4.50 26.86 1.14
N GLN A 93 -4.67 27.85 2.01
CA GLN A 93 -5.68 28.91 1.88
C GLN A 93 -7.12 28.37 1.68
N GLY A 94 -7.50 27.31 2.40
CA GLY A 94 -8.85 26.76 2.33
C GLY A 94 -9.16 25.95 1.07
N SER A 95 -8.14 25.57 0.29
CA SER A 95 -8.31 24.67 -0.87
C SER A 95 -8.48 23.20 -0.48
N PHE A 96 -8.43 22.88 0.82
CA PHE A 96 -8.34 21.53 1.39
C PHE A 96 -7.09 20.77 0.93
N GLY A 97 -6.65 19.81 1.74
CA GLY A 97 -5.54 18.94 1.42
C GLY A 97 -4.24 19.23 2.15
N TYR A 98 -3.13 18.69 1.64
CA TYR A 98 -1.82 18.84 2.29
C TYR A 98 -1.01 20.01 1.74
N GLY A 99 -0.09 20.51 2.57
CA GLY A 99 0.68 21.71 2.29
C GLY A 99 0.39 22.85 3.25
N ALA A 100 1.44 23.55 3.67
CA ALA A 100 1.31 24.76 4.46
C ALA A 100 0.87 25.95 3.59
N PRO A 101 0.20 26.96 4.18
CA PRO A 101 -0.16 28.18 3.48
C PRO A 101 1.05 28.94 2.91
N MET A 102 2.23 28.72 3.51
CA MET A 102 3.52 29.25 3.07
C MET A 102 4.43 28.08 2.65
N SER A 103 5.17 28.25 1.53
CA SER A 103 6.15 27.28 1.05
C SER A 103 7.50 27.97 0.88
N PHE A 104 8.55 27.24 1.26
CA PHE A 104 9.94 27.65 1.06
C PHE A 104 10.64 26.68 0.11
N ASP A 105 9.94 26.09 -0.84
CA ASP A 105 10.58 25.29 -1.88
C ASP A 105 10.99 26.15 -3.08
N GLY A 106 12.01 25.67 -3.80
CA GLY A 106 12.51 26.33 -5.00
C GLY A 106 13.26 27.63 -4.73
N THR A 107 13.25 28.54 -5.70
CA THR A 107 14.01 29.81 -5.68
C THR A 107 13.16 31.00 -5.22
N GLY A 108 12.06 30.74 -4.53
CA GLY A 108 11.15 31.79 -4.05
C GLY A 108 11.79 32.70 -3.00
N THR A 109 11.08 33.79 -2.69
CA THR A 109 11.53 34.77 -1.69
C THR A 109 11.69 34.11 -0.32
N GLN A 110 12.90 34.22 0.25
CA GLN A 110 13.20 33.76 1.59
C GLN A 110 12.83 34.83 2.63
N VAL A 111 12.69 34.41 3.89
CA VAL A 111 12.48 35.30 5.02
C VAL A 111 13.79 36.06 5.31
N GLN A 112 13.75 37.37 5.09
CA GLN A 112 14.85 38.29 5.33
C GLN A 112 14.48 39.23 6.49
N ASP A 113 15.25 39.12 7.56
CA ASP A 113 15.07 39.82 8.83
C ASP A 113 16.22 40.79 9.14
N ASP A 114 17.20 40.93 8.24
CA ASP A 114 18.26 41.94 8.34
C ASP A 114 17.76 43.28 7.73
N PRO A 115 17.47 44.31 8.55
CA PRO A 115 16.92 45.57 8.07
C PRO A 115 17.88 46.38 7.20
N SER A 116 19.17 45.98 7.11
CA SER A 116 20.13 46.60 6.20
C SER A 116 20.03 46.08 4.77
N ARG A 117 19.26 45.01 4.53
CA ARG A 117 19.11 44.37 3.23
C ARG A 117 17.92 44.93 2.46
N HIS A 118 18.08 45.10 1.15
CA HIS A 118 17.02 45.62 0.27
C HIS A 118 15.80 44.70 0.15
N ASP A 119 15.96 43.41 0.41
CA ASP A 119 14.93 42.37 0.37
C ASP A 119 14.33 42.05 1.74
N TYR A 120 14.55 42.89 2.76
CA TYR A 120 13.90 42.77 4.08
C TYR A 120 12.38 42.64 3.93
N ASN A 121 11.80 41.62 4.56
CA ASN A 121 10.38 41.28 4.38
C ASN A 121 9.72 40.65 5.62
N ILE A 122 10.42 40.53 6.74
CA ILE A 122 9.91 39.79 7.90
C ILE A 122 8.58 40.35 8.44
N ASP A 123 8.39 41.67 8.46
CA ASP A 123 7.15 42.28 8.96
C ASP A 123 5.92 41.80 8.13
N GLN A 124 6.04 41.84 6.80
CA GLN A 124 5.00 41.32 5.90
C GLN A 124 4.79 39.81 6.09
N GLN A 125 5.87 39.04 6.21
CA GLN A 125 5.80 37.59 6.37
C GLN A 125 5.09 37.19 7.69
N VAL A 126 5.30 37.96 8.76
CA VAL A 126 4.62 37.77 10.05
C VAL A 126 3.13 38.12 9.95
N GLU A 127 2.78 39.23 9.31
CA GLU A 127 1.38 39.61 9.06
C GLU A 127 0.64 38.55 8.24
N GLU A 128 1.27 38.05 7.17
CA GLU A 128 0.71 36.97 6.35
C GLU A 128 0.54 35.67 7.15
N PHE A 129 1.55 35.26 7.93
CA PHE A 129 1.47 34.08 8.80
C PHE A 129 0.27 34.17 9.76
N ILE A 130 0.15 35.30 10.46
CA ILE A 130 -0.95 35.55 11.41
C ILE A 130 -2.29 35.52 10.68
N GLY A 131 -2.37 36.17 9.52
CA GLY A 131 -3.57 36.16 8.67
C GLY A 131 -4.04 34.75 8.33
N TYR A 132 -3.12 33.89 7.85
CA TYR A 132 -3.44 32.49 7.55
C TYR A 132 -3.85 31.69 8.79
N ALA A 133 -3.17 31.90 9.92
CA ALA A 133 -3.47 31.19 11.15
C ALA A 133 -4.86 31.56 11.69
N LEU A 134 -5.19 32.86 11.70
CA LEU A 134 -6.49 33.36 12.13
C LEU A 134 -7.60 32.93 11.18
N GLU A 135 -7.32 32.82 9.87
CA GLU A 135 -8.30 32.29 8.92
C GLU A 135 -8.61 30.82 9.21
N GLN A 136 -7.61 29.96 9.32
CA GLN A 136 -7.84 28.54 9.66
C GLN A 136 -8.51 28.36 11.02
N ALA A 137 -8.21 29.21 11.99
CA ALA A 137 -8.82 29.16 13.31
C ALA A 137 -10.35 29.37 13.27
N LYS A 138 -10.89 30.11 12.28
CA LYS A 138 -12.34 30.29 12.11
C LYS A 138 -13.06 28.98 11.76
N HIS A 139 -12.35 28.04 11.15
CA HIS A 139 -12.86 26.76 10.66
C HIS A 139 -12.45 25.56 11.52
N THR A 140 -11.90 25.83 12.71
CA THR A 140 -11.41 24.80 13.64
C THR A 140 -12.11 24.96 14.99
N LYS A 141 -12.59 23.87 15.59
CA LYS A 141 -13.35 23.94 16.86
C LYS A 141 -12.53 24.37 18.09
N THR A 142 -11.22 24.16 18.06
CA THR A 142 -10.31 24.47 19.18
C THR A 142 -9.34 25.58 18.79
N ASN A 143 -8.61 26.10 19.76
CA ASN A 143 -7.51 27.05 19.56
C ASN A 143 -6.19 26.38 19.10
N HIS A 144 -6.26 25.15 18.59
CA HIS A 144 -5.11 24.42 18.05
C HIS A 144 -5.36 24.08 16.59
N ILE A 145 -4.52 24.61 15.71
CA ILE A 145 -4.50 24.32 14.27
C ILE A 145 -3.21 23.59 13.90
N MET A 146 -3.22 22.87 12.77
CA MET A 146 -2.05 22.14 12.27
C MET A 146 -1.77 22.57 10.83
N TRP A 147 -0.51 22.87 10.54
CA TRP A 147 0.01 23.07 9.18
C TRP A 147 0.91 21.89 8.81
N ALA A 148 0.56 21.21 7.72
CA ALA A 148 1.41 20.19 7.11
C ALA A 148 2.52 20.89 6.30
N CYS A 149 3.56 21.38 6.98
CA CYS A 149 4.69 22.09 6.36
C CYS A 149 5.53 21.15 5.48
N GLY A 150 5.15 21.02 4.21
CA GLY A 150 5.81 20.18 3.22
C GLY A 150 4.90 19.91 2.03
N ASN A 151 5.44 19.24 1.03
CA ASN A 151 4.77 18.82 -0.21
C ASN A 151 5.61 17.71 -0.84
N ASP A 152 5.21 17.22 -2.01
CA ASP A 152 5.87 16.16 -2.76
C ASP A 152 7.38 16.43 -2.88
N PHE A 153 8.18 15.48 -2.38
CA PHE A 153 9.65 15.50 -2.46
C PHE A 153 10.34 16.74 -1.89
N ASN A 154 9.70 17.46 -0.97
CA ASN A 154 10.31 18.56 -0.22
C ASN A 154 11.40 18.08 0.75
N TYR A 155 12.09 19.04 1.37
CA TYR A 155 13.15 18.81 2.36
C TYR A 155 14.42 18.10 1.85
N GLN A 156 14.59 17.95 0.53
CA GLN A 156 15.90 17.55 -0.05
C GLN A 156 17.03 18.48 0.40
N ASN A 157 16.72 19.77 0.58
CA ASN A 157 17.56 20.74 1.28
C ASN A 157 16.83 21.29 2.51
N ALA A 158 16.72 20.47 3.56
CA ALA A 158 15.91 20.75 4.74
C ALA A 158 16.26 22.07 5.45
N ILE A 159 17.53 22.50 5.44
CA ILE A 159 17.94 23.76 6.08
C ILE A 159 17.24 24.98 5.46
N HIS A 160 16.84 24.89 4.19
CA HIS A 160 16.10 25.94 3.53
C HIS A 160 14.71 26.15 4.15
N TRP A 161 14.00 25.06 4.48
CA TRP A 161 12.73 25.13 5.21
C TRP A 161 12.94 25.59 6.65
N TYR A 162 13.82 24.90 7.40
CA TYR A 162 14.00 25.16 8.83
C TYR A 162 14.46 26.59 9.11
N ARG A 163 15.36 27.16 8.32
CA ARG A 163 15.82 28.54 8.53
C ARG A 163 14.71 29.58 8.40
N ASN A 164 13.78 29.39 7.47
CA ASN A 164 12.65 30.31 7.28
C ASN A 164 11.59 30.11 8.38
N LEU A 165 11.29 28.86 8.73
CA LEU A 165 10.37 28.54 9.82
C LEU A 165 10.88 29.03 11.17
N ASP A 166 12.17 28.92 11.46
CA ASP A 166 12.78 29.42 12.71
C ASP A 166 12.57 30.92 12.87
N LYS A 167 12.83 31.70 11.80
CA LYS A 167 12.60 33.15 11.81
C LYS A 167 11.12 33.47 12.01
N LEU A 168 10.23 32.81 11.26
CA LEU A 168 8.79 33.02 11.39
C LEU A 168 8.30 32.71 12.80
N ILE A 169 8.63 31.53 13.33
CA ILE A 169 8.27 31.13 14.70
C ILE A 169 8.78 32.17 15.70
N HIS A 170 10.03 32.64 15.55
CA HIS A 170 10.59 33.66 16.44
C HIS A 170 9.79 34.96 16.42
N TYR A 171 9.61 35.59 15.25
CA TYR A 171 8.99 36.90 15.15
C TYR A 171 7.46 36.86 15.35
N VAL A 172 6.78 35.79 14.94
CA VAL A 172 5.35 35.58 15.24
C VAL A 172 5.12 35.47 16.75
N ASN A 173 5.98 34.73 17.47
CA ASN A 173 5.87 34.61 18.92
C ASN A 173 6.23 35.91 19.65
N LEU A 174 7.14 36.74 19.11
CA LEU A 174 7.40 38.09 19.63
C LEU A 174 6.21 39.04 19.42
N ASN A 175 5.52 38.93 18.28
CA ASN A 175 4.29 39.67 18.04
C ASN A 175 3.18 39.28 19.04
N GLY A 176 3.02 37.97 19.30
CA GLY A 176 2.18 37.45 20.37
C GLY A 176 0.68 37.31 20.03
N THR A 177 0.25 37.65 18.81
CA THR A 177 -1.15 37.45 18.37
C THR A 177 -1.51 35.96 18.28
N VAL A 178 -0.57 35.13 17.82
CA VAL A 178 -0.67 33.66 17.81
C VAL A 178 0.63 33.06 18.34
N ASN A 179 0.58 31.80 18.78
CA ASN A 179 1.76 31.05 19.20
C ASN A 179 2.08 29.94 18.20
N ALA A 180 3.25 30.01 17.59
CA ALA A 180 3.75 29.06 16.61
C ALA A 180 4.92 28.24 17.19
N PHE A 181 4.99 26.95 16.84
CA PHE A 181 6.07 26.07 17.27
C PHE A 181 6.12 24.82 16.36
N TYR A 182 7.28 24.17 16.29
CA TYR A 182 7.38 22.85 15.64
C TYR A 182 6.55 21.82 16.42
N SER A 183 5.80 21.01 15.68
CA SER A 183 4.90 20.04 16.27
C SER A 183 4.89 18.73 15.49
N THR A 184 4.07 17.79 15.96
CA THR A 184 3.79 16.52 15.28
C THR A 184 2.28 16.27 15.31
N PRO A 185 1.72 15.46 14.40
CA PRO A 185 0.31 15.09 14.45
C PRO A 185 -0.11 14.47 15.80
N SER A 186 0.79 13.71 16.43
CA SER A 186 0.52 13.10 17.75
C SER A 186 0.38 14.15 18.85
N TYR A 187 1.27 15.16 18.86
CA TYR A 187 1.17 16.25 19.84
C TYR A 187 -0.05 17.14 19.58
N TYR A 188 -0.39 17.37 18.31
CA TYR A 188 -1.62 18.07 17.93
C TYR A 188 -2.83 17.39 18.57
N VAL A 189 -2.98 16.07 18.36
CA VAL A 189 -4.09 15.28 18.90
C VAL A 189 -4.12 15.29 20.42
N GLU A 190 -2.96 15.26 21.09
CA GLU A 190 -2.89 15.41 22.55
C GLU A 190 -3.54 16.72 23.02
N GLN A 191 -3.29 17.84 22.32
CA GLN A 191 -3.91 19.12 22.66
C GLN A 191 -5.39 19.15 22.32
N LYS A 192 -5.82 18.54 21.21
CA LYS A 192 -7.23 18.41 20.85
C LYS A 192 -8.02 17.65 21.91
N ASN A 193 -7.44 16.58 22.46
CA ASN A 193 -8.05 15.78 23.53
C ASN A 193 -8.21 16.58 24.83
N LYS A 194 -7.29 17.51 25.14
CA LYS A 194 -7.38 18.37 26.34
C LYS A 194 -8.53 19.38 26.28
N ALA A 195 -9.01 19.72 25.09
CA ALA A 195 -10.11 20.67 24.93
C ALA A 195 -11.44 20.16 25.49
N ASN A 196 -11.59 18.83 25.68
CA ASN A 196 -12.77 18.18 26.24
C ASN A 196 -14.10 18.65 25.59
N ILE A 197 -14.14 18.65 24.26
CA ILE A 197 -15.31 19.00 23.46
C ILE A 197 -15.90 17.77 22.77
N GLU A 198 -17.17 17.88 22.39
CA GLU A 198 -17.83 16.86 21.58
C GLU A 198 -17.51 17.02 20.09
N TRP A 199 -17.22 15.90 19.45
CA TRP A 199 -16.94 15.79 18.02
C TRP A 199 -18.11 15.13 17.32
N GLU A 200 -18.31 15.46 16.02
CA GLU A 200 -19.24 14.71 15.19
C GLU A 200 -18.80 13.24 15.16
N VAL A 201 -19.75 12.32 15.13
CA VAL A 201 -19.47 10.91 14.88
C VAL A 201 -19.88 10.58 13.45
N ARG A 202 -18.99 9.95 12.68
CA ARG A 202 -19.27 9.50 11.32
C ARG A 202 -19.07 8.00 11.15
N GLU A 203 -19.92 7.40 10.33
CA GLU A 203 -19.94 5.96 10.08
C GLU A 203 -19.72 5.63 8.59
N GLU A 204 -19.88 6.60 7.69
CA GLU A 204 -19.68 6.43 6.25
C GLU A 204 -18.20 6.53 5.84
N ASP A 205 -17.89 6.01 4.65
CA ASP A 205 -16.58 6.19 4.02
C ASP A 205 -16.46 7.54 3.28
N ILE A 206 -15.25 7.83 2.80
CA ILE A 206 -14.94 9.02 1.99
C ILE A 206 -14.68 8.54 0.55
N PHE A 207 -15.68 7.89 -0.03
CA PHE A 207 -15.70 7.49 -1.45
C PHE A 207 -17.06 7.81 -2.10
N PRO A 208 -17.09 8.04 -3.43
CA PRO A 208 -15.94 8.30 -4.29
C PRO A 208 -15.38 9.71 -4.08
N LEU A 209 -14.11 9.90 -4.42
CA LEU A 209 -13.48 11.22 -4.42
C LEU A 209 -13.81 11.99 -5.71
N ALA A 210 -14.06 13.29 -5.59
CA ALA A 210 -14.03 14.24 -6.69
C ALA A 210 -13.40 15.56 -6.26
N ASP A 211 -12.49 16.09 -7.07
CA ASP A 211 -11.85 17.40 -6.84
C ASP A 211 -12.54 18.54 -7.61
N ALA A 212 -13.47 18.23 -8.52
CA ALA A 212 -14.34 19.17 -9.21
C ALA A 212 -15.61 18.49 -9.75
N ALA A 213 -16.57 19.29 -10.22
CA ALA A 213 -17.91 18.84 -10.66
C ALA A 213 -17.94 17.70 -11.70
N HIS A 214 -16.90 17.58 -12.53
CA HIS A 214 -16.80 16.56 -13.58
C HIS A 214 -15.54 15.68 -13.46
N ASN A 215 -14.89 15.70 -12.30
CA ASN A 215 -13.64 14.99 -12.04
C ASN A 215 -13.84 13.97 -10.92
N TYR A 216 -14.61 12.92 -11.16
CA TYR A 216 -14.72 11.80 -10.23
C TYR A 216 -13.57 10.82 -10.43
N TRP A 217 -12.81 10.55 -9.37
CA TRP A 217 -11.61 9.71 -9.43
C TRP A 217 -12.02 8.25 -9.26
N THR A 218 -12.88 7.75 -10.14
CA THR A 218 -13.37 6.36 -10.13
C THR A 218 -12.72 5.49 -11.20
N GLY A 219 -11.98 6.10 -12.14
CA GLY A 219 -11.25 5.37 -13.17
C GLY A 219 -10.19 4.44 -12.62
N TYR A 220 -9.45 4.87 -11.58
CA TYR A 220 -8.39 4.09 -10.95
C TYR A 220 -8.91 2.81 -10.26
N PHE A 221 -10.21 2.69 -10.02
CA PHE A 221 -10.82 1.44 -9.58
C PHE A 221 -10.59 0.30 -10.58
N THR A 222 -10.39 0.63 -11.87
CA THR A 222 -10.18 -0.35 -12.95
C THR A 222 -8.80 -0.24 -13.63
N SER A 223 -8.19 0.93 -13.71
CA SER A 223 -6.89 1.16 -14.40
C SER A 223 -5.85 0.07 -14.09
N ARG A 224 -5.11 -0.40 -15.10
CA ARG A 224 -4.14 -1.50 -14.98
C ARG A 224 -4.70 -2.77 -14.29
N PRO A 225 -5.76 -3.39 -14.84
CA PRO A 225 -6.40 -4.53 -14.19
C PRO A 225 -5.49 -5.77 -14.09
N ALA A 226 -4.50 -5.89 -14.99
CA ALA A 226 -3.50 -6.96 -14.94
C ALA A 226 -2.62 -6.85 -13.68
N LEU A 227 -2.04 -5.68 -13.40
CA LEU A 227 -1.28 -5.41 -12.17
C LEU A 227 -2.14 -5.64 -10.92
N LYS A 228 -3.38 -5.14 -10.89
CA LYS A 228 -4.33 -5.40 -9.78
C LYS A 228 -4.52 -6.89 -9.52
N ARG A 229 -4.66 -7.69 -10.58
CA ARG A 229 -4.78 -9.15 -10.49
C ARG A 229 -3.47 -9.79 -10.02
N GLN A 230 -2.32 -9.35 -10.52
CA GLN A 230 -1.01 -9.87 -10.13
C GLN A 230 -0.77 -9.66 -8.63
N VAL A 231 -1.04 -8.45 -8.10
CA VAL A 231 -0.95 -8.17 -6.66
C VAL A 231 -1.83 -9.14 -5.87
N ARG A 232 -3.08 -9.37 -6.28
CA ARG A 232 -3.98 -10.31 -5.59
C ARG A 232 -3.48 -11.75 -5.63
N PHE A 233 -2.97 -12.20 -6.77
CA PHE A 233 -2.38 -13.53 -6.90
C PHE A 233 -1.14 -13.67 -6.00
N ALA A 234 -0.24 -12.70 -6.05
CA ALA A 234 0.96 -12.66 -5.24
C ALA A 234 0.66 -12.65 -3.74
N SER A 235 -0.36 -11.90 -3.28
CA SER A 235 -0.79 -11.91 -1.88
C SER A 235 -1.30 -13.29 -1.43
N ASN A 236 -2.06 -13.99 -2.28
CA ASN A 236 -2.53 -15.35 -1.97
C ASN A 236 -1.39 -16.36 -1.94
N LEU A 237 -0.46 -16.26 -2.89
CA LEU A 237 0.74 -17.09 -2.93
C LEU A 237 1.59 -16.87 -1.68
N LEU A 238 1.84 -15.61 -1.30
CA LEU A 238 2.57 -15.25 -0.09
C LEU A 238 1.93 -15.85 1.17
N ASN A 239 0.61 -15.78 1.30
CA ASN A 239 -0.09 -16.38 2.45
C ASN A 239 0.13 -17.89 2.53
N ALA A 240 0.03 -18.62 1.41
CA ALA A 240 0.33 -20.05 1.38
C ALA A 240 1.81 -20.35 1.67
N ALA A 241 2.72 -19.56 1.08
CA ALA A 241 4.16 -19.70 1.24
C ALA A 241 4.60 -19.51 2.69
N ARG A 242 4.10 -18.49 3.39
CA ARG A 242 4.40 -18.26 4.81
C ARG A 242 3.98 -19.43 5.70
N GLN A 243 2.83 -20.06 5.42
CA GLN A 243 2.43 -21.27 6.15
C GLN A 243 3.44 -22.40 5.94
N MET A 244 3.86 -22.62 4.68
CA MET A 244 4.88 -23.63 4.36
C MET A 244 6.26 -23.30 4.94
N GLU A 245 6.63 -22.02 5.01
CA GLU A 245 7.88 -21.55 5.63
C GLU A 245 7.89 -21.88 7.13
N VAL A 246 6.81 -21.55 7.84
CA VAL A 246 6.68 -21.81 9.29
C VAL A 246 6.65 -23.31 9.60
N ILE A 247 5.90 -24.11 8.83
CA ILE A 247 5.75 -25.55 9.08
C ILE A 247 7.00 -26.31 8.62
N GLY A 248 7.51 -25.99 7.44
CA GLY A 248 8.68 -26.66 6.84
C GLY A 248 10.00 -26.26 7.50
N LYS A 249 10.05 -25.10 8.18
CA LYS A 249 11.26 -24.53 8.83
C LYS A 249 12.46 -24.41 7.90
N LEU A 250 12.20 -24.28 6.61
CA LEU A 250 13.20 -24.10 5.58
C LEU A 250 13.77 -22.68 5.68
N THR A 251 15.09 -22.57 5.78
CA THR A 251 15.79 -21.29 5.80
C THR A 251 15.95 -20.71 4.40
N LYS A 252 16.15 -19.39 4.31
CA LYS A 252 16.43 -18.71 3.03
C LYS A 252 17.67 -19.25 2.32
N ASP A 253 18.71 -19.59 3.07
CA ASP A 253 19.95 -20.15 2.51
C ASP A 253 19.70 -21.54 1.89
N GLU A 254 18.83 -22.36 2.50
CA GLU A 254 18.43 -23.65 1.96
C GLU A 254 17.56 -23.52 0.69
N VAL A 255 16.82 -22.42 0.51
CA VAL A 255 16.13 -22.13 -0.76
C VAL A 255 17.13 -21.87 -1.88
N GLY A 256 18.20 -21.11 -1.61
CA GLY A 256 19.34 -20.95 -2.52
C GLY A 256 19.03 -20.29 -3.86
N THR A 257 17.87 -19.61 -3.99
CA THR A 257 17.45 -18.89 -5.21
C THR A 257 16.95 -17.50 -4.82
N PRO A 258 17.84 -16.59 -4.37
CA PRO A 258 17.42 -15.28 -3.89
C PRO A 258 16.81 -14.42 -5.01
N THR A 259 15.82 -13.61 -4.67
CA THR A 259 15.29 -12.55 -5.55
C THR A 259 16.43 -11.69 -6.10
N ILE A 260 16.38 -11.36 -7.40
CA ILE A 260 17.41 -10.57 -8.09
C ILE A 260 17.51 -9.15 -7.52
N ARG A 261 16.37 -8.46 -7.36
CA ARG A 261 16.27 -7.14 -6.72
C ARG A 261 15.40 -7.20 -5.46
N PRO A 262 15.94 -7.70 -4.34
CA PRO A 262 15.14 -7.89 -3.14
C PRO A 262 14.72 -6.55 -2.54
N SER A 263 13.56 -6.54 -1.90
CA SER A 263 13.17 -5.42 -1.01
C SER A 263 14.14 -5.33 0.17
N PRO A 264 14.31 -4.14 0.79
CA PRO A 264 15.10 -4.02 2.03
C PRO A 264 14.62 -5.04 3.08
N PRO A 265 15.52 -5.85 3.65
CA PRO A 265 15.15 -6.95 4.52
C PRO A 265 14.52 -6.45 5.82
N VAL A 266 13.44 -7.11 6.25
CA VAL A 266 12.81 -6.87 7.55
C VAL A 266 12.70 -8.18 8.33
N GLY A 267 12.21 -9.23 7.66
CA GLY A 267 12.26 -10.60 8.14
C GLY A 267 13.47 -11.38 7.62
N THR A 268 13.59 -12.62 8.11
CA THR A 268 14.69 -13.55 7.76
C THR A 268 14.26 -14.68 6.82
N GLY A 269 12.96 -14.76 6.51
CA GLY A 269 12.37 -15.78 5.65
C GLY A 269 12.70 -15.59 4.17
N TRP A 270 12.53 -16.66 3.39
CA TRP A 270 12.57 -16.60 1.92
C TRP A 270 11.30 -15.97 1.33
N THR A 271 10.27 -15.76 2.16
CA THR A 271 9.07 -14.99 1.79
C THR A 271 9.22 -13.47 1.93
N ASP A 272 10.29 -13.00 2.61
CA ASP A 272 10.46 -11.59 3.00
C ASP A 272 10.51 -10.63 1.80
N SER A 273 11.19 -11.03 0.73
CA SER A 273 11.33 -10.21 -0.46
C SER A 273 9.97 -9.99 -1.14
N LEU A 274 9.20 -11.06 -1.35
CA LEU A 274 7.87 -11.00 -1.96
C LEU A 274 6.91 -10.12 -1.15
N GLU A 275 6.93 -10.24 0.18
CA GLU A 275 6.18 -9.35 1.06
C GLU A 275 6.51 -7.88 0.82
N GLY A 276 7.80 -7.54 0.76
CA GLY A 276 8.23 -6.17 0.46
C GLY A 276 7.77 -5.68 -0.91
N THR A 277 7.87 -6.51 -1.95
CA THR A 277 7.44 -6.12 -3.31
C THR A 277 5.94 -5.87 -3.39
N ILE A 278 5.13 -6.74 -2.76
CA ILE A 278 3.68 -6.55 -2.67
C ILE A 278 3.38 -5.29 -1.87
N GLY A 279 4.09 -5.05 -0.76
CA GLY A 279 3.91 -3.84 0.04
C GLY A 279 4.15 -2.57 -0.79
N VAL A 280 5.23 -2.52 -1.56
CA VAL A 280 5.53 -1.42 -2.47
C VAL A 280 4.46 -1.28 -3.58
N ALA A 281 3.97 -2.38 -4.13
CA ALA A 281 2.88 -2.35 -5.12
C ALA A 281 1.54 -1.90 -4.53
N THR A 282 1.33 -1.95 -3.21
CA THR A 282 0.14 -1.37 -2.56
C THR A 282 0.22 0.15 -2.35
N HIS A 283 1.29 0.79 -2.82
CA HIS A 283 1.38 2.26 -2.96
C HIS A 283 0.13 2.82 -3.67
N HIS A 284 -0.27 4.05 -3.33
CA HIS A 284 -1.45 4.69 -3.90
C HIS A 284 -1.30 5.07 -5.37
N ASP A 285 -0.10 5.00 -5.97
CA ASP A 285 0.12 4.97 -7.42
C ASP A 285 0.51 3.59 -7.98
N GLY A 286 0.67 2.57 -7.14
CA GLY A 286 0.93 1.20 -7.61
C GLY A 286 -0.36 0.50 -8.01
N MET A 287 -1.00 -0.17 -7.06
CA MET A 287 -2.22 -0.95 -7.30
C MET A 287 -3.38 -0.11 -7.86
N SER A 288 -3.38 1.20 -7.68
CA SER A 288 -4.36 2.13 -8.28
C SER A 288 -4.23 2.20 -9.81
N GLY A 289 -3.04 2.01 -10.36
CA GLY A 289 -2.77 2.12 -11.78
C GLY A 289 -2.62 3.56 -12.30
N THR A 290 -2.16 4.48 -11.45
CA THR A 290 -1.98 5.92 -11.75
C THR A 290 -0.53 6.31 -12.04
N GLU A 291 0.41 5.38 -11.97
CA GLU A 291 1.81 5.51 -12.33
C GLU A 291 2.07 5.49 -13.85
N ARG A 292 3.27 5.93 -14.25
CA ARG A 292 3.78 5.81 -15.62
C ARG A 292 3.99 4.34 -16.01
N GLN A 293 4.00 4.04 -17.30
CA GLN A 293 4.16 2.68 -17.80
C GLN A 293 5.46 2.00 -17.31
N ASP A 294 6.59 2.70 -17.33
CA ASP A 294 7.87 2.15 -16.87
C ASP A 294 7.89 1.85 -15.35
N VAL A 295 7.10 2.57 -14.56
CA VAL A 295 6.93 2.31 -13.13
C VAL A 295 6.02 1.10 -12.90
N SER A 296 4.95 0.97 -13.69
CA SER A 296 4.10 -0.24 -13.71
C SER A 296 4.92 -1.48 -14.06
N ASP A 297 5.76 -1.38 -15.10
CA ASP A 297 6.63 -2.48 -15.53
C ASP A 297 7.63 -2.87 -14.41
N ASP A 298 8.16 -1.90 -13.65
CA ASP A 298 9.02 -2.16 -12.48
C ASP A 298 8.27 -2.86 -11.33
N TYR A 299 7.02 -2.47 -11.03
CA TYR A 299 6.18 -3.17 -10.05
C TYR A 299 5.94 -4.63 -10.46
N GLU A 300 5.55 -4.86 -11.72
CA GLU A 300 5.25 -6.20 -12.25
C GLU A 300 6.49 -7.09 -12.24
N LEU A 301 7.65 -6.55 -12.62
CA LEU A 301 8.92 -7.25 -12.64
C LEU A 301 9.38 -7.66 -11.23
N ARG A 302 9.33 -6.73 -10.25
CA ARG A 302 9.70 -7.04 -8.85
C ARG A 302 8.86 -8.17 -8.28
N ILE A 303 7.54 -8.15 -8.52
CA ILE A 303 6.64 -9.20 -8.06
C ILE A 303 7.02 -10.54 -8.71
N ALA A 304 7.25 -10.57 -10.03
CA ALA A 304 7.62 -11.80 -10.75
C ALA A 304 8.97 -12.38 -10.29
N GLU A 305 9.98 -11.53 -10.10
CA GLU A 305 11.29 -11.96 -9.59
C GLU A 305 11.18 -12.57 -8.18
N SER A 306 10.42 -11.96 -7.28
CA SER A 306 10.22 -12.49 -5.93
C SER A 306 9.30 -13.71 -5.87
N GLN A 307 8.35 -13.83 -6.80
CA GLN A 307 7.54 -15.04 -6.95
C GLN A 307 8.42 -16.26 -7.26
N THR A 308 9.48 -16.09 -8.07
CA THR A 308 10.39 -17.19 -8.42
C THR A 308 11.10 -17.76 -7.18
N GLU A 309 11.64 -16.91 -6.29
CA GLU A 309 12.23 -17.35 -5.01
C GLU A 309 11.20 -18.12 -4.16
N VAL A 310 9.99 -17.57 -4.05
CA VAL A 310 8.91 -18.13 -3.25
C VAL A 310 8.42 -19.48 -3.78
N GLU A 311 8.29 -19.64 -5.10
CA GLU A 311 7.89 -20.91 -5.70
C GLU A 311 8.92 -22.01 -5.47
N VAL A 312 10.23 -21.69 -5.55
CA VAL A 312 11.30 -22.64 -5.19
C VAL A 312 11.26 -23.00 -3.71
N GLY A 313 11.03 -22.02 -2.83
CA GLY A 313 10.85 -22.25 -1.40
C GLY A 313 9.66 -23.16 -1.10
N MET A 314 8.52 -22.94 -1.74
CA MET A 314 7.35 -23.81 -1.63
C MET A 314 7.63 -25.24 -2.11
N ALA A 315 8.31 -25.41 -3.25
CA ALA A 315 8.70 -26.72 -3.76
C ALA A 315 9.59 -27.51 -2.78
N LYS A 316 10.57 -26.84 -2.17
CA LYS A 316 11.47 -27.44 -1.18
C LYS A 316 10.74 -27.75 0.14
N SER A 317 9.87 -26.85 0.59
CA SER A 317 9.02 -27.11 1.76
C SER A 317 8.07 -28.30 1.51
N LEU A 318 7.49 -28.44 0.32
CA LEU A 318 6.64 -29.59 0.00
C LEU A 318 7.42 -30.91 -0.03
N ASN A 319 8.65 -30.92 -0.55
CA ASN A 319 9.53 -32.08 -0.44
C ASN A 319 9.73 -32.51 1.02
N LEU A 320 10.08 -31.56 1.89
CA LEU A 320 10.22 -31.81 3.33
C LEU A 320 8.95 -32.38 3.95
N LEU A 321 7.78 -31.83 3.61
CA LEU A 321 6.51 -32.22 4.22
C LEU A 321 5.99 -33.58 3.71
N ILE A 322 6.23 -33.93 2.45
CA ILE A 322 5.70 -35.15 1.84
C ILE A 322 6.56 -36.37 2.14
N ASN A 323 7.89 -36.23 2.05
CA ASN A 323 8.78 -37.39 2.16
C ASN A 323 10.00 -37.16 3.07
N ASN A 324 10.01 -36.09 3.87
CA ASN A 324 11.12 -35.74 4.76
C ASN A 324 12.48 -35.66 4.02
N ASN A 325 12.46 -35.18 2.76
CA ASN A 325 13.61 -35.15 1.85
C ASN A 325 14.29 -36.53 1.65
N ALA A 326 13.59 -37.64 1.83
CA ALA A 326 14.14 -38.97 1.58
C ALA A 326 14.56 -39.16 0.10
N SER A 327 13.86 -38.47 -0.81
CA SER A 327 14.23 -38.33 -2.22
C SER A 327 13.81 -36.95 -2.74
N THR A 328 14.59 -36.34 -3.62
CA THR A 328 14.20 -35.06 -4.22
C THR A 328 13.12 -35.29 -5.28
N ILE A 329 11.92 -34.78 -5.03
CA ILE A 329 10.82 -34.72 -6.00
C ILE A 329 10.92 -33.38 -6.72
N GLU A 330 10.94 -33.44 -8.04
CA GLU A 330 10.84 -32.26 -8.89
C GLU A 330 9.41 -31.71 -8.85
N PHE A 331 9.26 -30.45 -8.44
CA PHE A 331 7.98 -29.73 -8.48
C PHE A 331 8.05 -28.63 -9.52
N SER A 332 6.91 -28.41 -10.19
CA SER A 332 6.69 -27.25 -11.04
C SER A 332 5.38 -26.58 -10.62
N HIS A 333 5.38 -25.25 -10.50
CA HIS A 333 4.20 -24.45 -10.21
C HIS A 333 3.80 -23.66 -11.46
N CYS A 334 2.53 -23.76 -11.88
CA CYS A 334 2.06 -23.15 -13.11
C CYS A 334 1.55 -21.69 -12.96
N GLY A 335 2.37 -20.84 -12.32
CA GLY A 335 2.03 -19.53 -11.75
C GLY A 335 2.21 -18.28 -12.62
N CYS A 336 2.55 -18.40 -13.91
CA CYS A 336 2.84 -17.28 -14.85
C CYS A 336 4.10 -16.46 -14.54
N ALA A 337 4.93 -16.84 -13.56
CA ALA A 337 6.22 -16.17 -13.29
C ALA A 337 7.27 -16.42 -14.40
N GLN A 338 7.09 -17.47 -15.20
CA GLN A 338 7.95 -17.83 -16.33
C GLN A 338 7.09 -18.06 -17.59
N MET A 339 7.58 -17.65 -18.77
CA MET A 339 6.78 -17.61 -20.01
C MET A 339 6.18 -18.96 -20.43
N GLU A 340 6.87 -20.08 -20.18
CA GLU A 340 6.40 -21.42 -20.55
C GLU A 340 5.30 -21.99 -19.61
N VAL A 341 4.99 -21.24 -18.55
CA VAL A 341 4.33 -21.76 -17.36
C VAL A 341 3.27 -20.76 -16.92
N CYS A 342 2.11 -20.74 -17.59
CA CYS A 342 1.03 -19.81 -17.29
C CYS A 342 -0.39 -20.41 -17.50
N LEU A 343 -1.03 -20.82 -16.40
CA LEU A 343 -2.36 -21.47 -16.45
C LEU A 343 -3.46 -20.59 -17.03
N ASN A 344 -3.35 -19.27 -16.89
CA ASN A 344 -4.35 -18.35 -17.44
C ASN A 344 -4.36 -18.34 -18.98
N MET A 345 -3.27 -18.80 -19.61
CA MET A 345 -3.14 -18.98 -21.06
C MET A 345 -3.17 -20.47 -21.44
N SER A 346 -3.58 -21.35 -20.51
CA SER A 346 -3.54 -22.81 -20.64
C SER A 346 -2.15 -23.36 -21.00
N MET A 347 -1.09 -22.72 -20.49
CA MET A 347 0.30 -23.15 -20.64
C MET A 347 0.84 -23.71 -19.32
N CYS A 348 1.45 -24.89 -19.36
CA CYS A 348 2.14 -25.49 -18.22
C CYS A 348 3.00 -26.62 -18.79
N ALA A 349 4.23 -26.28 -19.19
CA ALA A 349 5.14 -27.20 -19.88
C ALA A 349 5.26 -28.57 -19.18
N PHE A 350 5.36 -28.56 -17.84
CA PHE A 350 5.44 -29.77 -17.00
C PHE A 350 4.29 -30.77 -17.24
N THR A 351 3.05 -30.28 -17.41
CA THR A 351 1.87 -31.14 -17.61
C THR A 351 1.58 -31.41 -19.09
N ALA A 352 1.86 -30.44 -19.96
CA ALA A 352 1.65 -30.57 -21.40
C ALA A 352 2.63 -31.58 -22.05
N HIS A 353 3.85 -31.70 -21.53
CA HIS A 353 4.87 -32.62 -22.03
C HIS A 353 4.90 -33.99 -21.32
N ALA A 354 4.06 -34.20 -20.30
CA ALA A 354 4.00 -35.48 -19.62
C ALA A 354 3.40 -36.57 -20.52
N SER A 355 4.16 -37.63 -20.82
CA SER A 355 3.73 -38.79 -21.61
C SER A 355 3.24 -39.96 -20.76
N ASP A 356 3.83 -40.15 -19.57
CA ASP A 356 3.64 -41.35 -18.72
C ASP A 356 2.80 -41.08 -17.45
N GLY A 357 2.18 -39.91 -17.38
CA GLY A 357 1.45 -39.43 -16.20
C GLY A 357 2.25 -38.45 -15.34
N PHE A 358 1.57 -37.80 -14.40
CA PHE A 358 2.18 -36.89 -13.42
C PHE A 358 1.36 -36.87 -12.14
N SER A 359 1.97 -36.43 -11.04
CA SER A 359 1.31 -36.24 -9.76
C SER A 359 0.95 -34.77 -9.55
N VAL A 360 -0.19 -34.52 -8.90
CA VAL A 360 -0.60 -33.17 -8.49
C VAL A 360 -0.66 -33.13 -6.98
N VAL A 361 0.04 -32.17 -6.39
CA VAL A 361 -0.05 -31.85 -4.97
C VAL A 361 -0.81 -30.53 -4.84
N ALA A 362 -1.84 -30.51 -3.98
CA ALA A 362 -2.62 -29.32 -3.70
C ALA A 362 -2.39 -28.89 -2.24
N TRP A 363 -2.10 -27.60 -2.04
CA TRP A 363 -2.06 -26.97 -0.72
C TRP A 363 -3.29 -26.09 -0.52
N SER A 364 -3.96 -26.24 0.63
CA SER A 364 -5.11 -25.42 1.01
C SER A 364 -4.68 -24.45 2.11
N PRO A 365 -4.50 -23.15 1.83
CA PRO A 365 -4.10 -22.17 2.85
C PRO A 365 -5.24 -21.73 3.78
N ILE A 366 -6.46 -22.26 3.57
CA ILE A 366 -7.62 -21.99 4.42
C ILE A 366 -7.73 -23.01 5.56
N GLY A 367 -8.09 -22.55 6.74
CA GLY A 367 -8.20 -23.38 7.96
C GLY A 367 -9.40 -24.34 8.01
N ARG A 368 -10.02 -24.65 6.86
CA ARG A 368 -11.17 -25.57 6.78
C ARG A 368 -11.06 -26.48 5.55
N PRO A 369 -11.62 -27.70 5.59
CA PRO A 369 -11.72 -28.55 4.42
C PRO A 369 -12.45 -27.85 3.28
N SER A 370 -11.96 -28.04 2.06
CA SER A 370 -12.54 -27.45 0.85
C SER A 370 -12.32 -28.38 -0.33
N SER A 371 -13.31 -28.44 -1.21
CA SER A 371 -13.23 -29.13 -2.50
C SER A 371 -13.28 -28.09 -3.60
N GLN A 372 -12.32 -28.15 -4.52
CA GLN A 372 -12.15 -27.19 -5.60
C GLN A 372 -11.89 -27.95 -6.90
N LEU A 373 -12.33 -27.40 -8.03
CA LEU A 373 -12.01 -27.96 -9.34
C LEU A 373 -10.59 -27.52 -9.71
N ALA A 374 -9.69 -28.50 -9.93
CA ALA A 374 -8.39 -28.24 -10.53
C ALA A 374 -8.50 -28.40 -12.06
N ARG A 375 -7.99 -27.42 -12.81
CA ARG A 375 -7.88 -27.47 -14.27
C ARG A 375 -6.42 -27.35 -14.67
N VAL A 376 -5.89 -28.38 -15.32
CA VAL A 376 -4.50 -28.44 -15.81
C VAL A 376 -4.50 -28.72 -17.31
N PRO A 377 -3.66 -28.04 -18.10
CA PRO A 377 -3.55 -28.30 -19.53
C PRO A 377 -2.77 -29.61 -19.75
N VAL A 378 -3.23 -30.43 -20.69
CA VAL A 378 -2.59 -31.71 -21.03
C VAL A 378 -2.65 -31.93 -22.53
N THR A 379 -1.76 -32.78 -23.06
CA THR A 379 -1.79 -33.18 -24.47
C THR A 379 -2.61 -34.47 -24.63
N GLY A 380 -3.51 -34.48 -25.62
CA GLY A 380 -4.38 -35.63 -25.91
C GLY A 380 -5.65 -35.71 -25.04
N THR A 381 -6.45 -36.75 -25.25
CA THR A 381 -7.80 -36.89 -24.67
C THR A 381 -7.95 -38.04 -23.67
N ASN A 382 -6.93 -38.90 -23.54
CA ASN A 382 -7.05 -40.18 -22.84
C ASN A 382 -6.42 -40.12 -21.44
N TRP A 383 -6.93 -39.22 -20.59
CA TRP A 383 -6.43 -39.03 -19.23
C TRP A 383 -7.37 -39.67 -18.20
N LYS A 384 -6.78 -40.23 -17.14
CA LYS A 384 -7.49 -40.69 -15.94
C LYS A 384 -6.88 -40.02 -14.72
N VAL A 385 -7.72 -39.60 -13.79
CA VAL A 385 -7.29 -39.02 -12.51
C VAL A 385 -7.58 -40.04 -11.42
N ALA A 386 -6.60 -40.29 -10.56
CA ALA A 386 -6.75 -41.16 -9.40
C ALA A 386 -6.36 -40.40 -8.13
N ASP A 387 -7.01 -40.73 -7.01
CA ASP A 387 -6.61 -40.28 -5.69
C ASP A 387 -5.34 -41.01 -5.20
N PRO A 388 -4.75 -40.61 -4.06
CA PRO A 388 -3.55 -41.28 -3.52
C PRO A 388 -3.72 -42.77 -3.18
N ASN A 389 -4.96 -43.27 -3.10
CA ASN A 389 -5.26 -44.68 -2.84
C ASN A 389 -5.53 -45.47 -4.14
N GLY A 390 -5.43 -44.82 -5.31
CA GLY A 390 -5.70 -45.43 -6.62
C GLY A 390 -7.17 -45.43 -7.03
N ASN A 391 -8.07 -44.79 -6.28
CA ASN A 391 -9.47 -44.68 -6.67
C ASN A 391 -9.63 -43.65 -7.79
N ILE A 392 -10.38 -43.98 -8.83
CA ILE A 392 -10.63 -43.07 -9.95
C ILE A 392 -11.49 -41.89 -9.47
N VAL A 393 -11.02 -40.68 -9.75
CA VAL A 393 -11.71 -39.43 -9.49
C VAL A 393 -12.41 -38.98 -10.77
N ASN A 394 -13.65 -38.51 -10.65
CA ASN A 394 -14.38 -37.97 -11.80
C ASN A 394 -13.63 -36.78 -12.40
N ALA A 395 -13.28 -36.90 -13.68
CA ALA A 395 -12.56 -35.88 -14.43
C ALA A 395 -13.10 -35.79 -15.86
N SER A 396 -12.95 -34.62 -16.47
CA SER A 396 -13.36 -34.36 -17.85
C SER A 396 -12.26 -33.64 -18.61
N VAL A 397 -12.00 -34.06 -19.85
CA VAL A 397 -11.12 -33.33 -20.77
C VAL A 397 -11.97 -32.37 -21.58
N VAL A 398 -11.58 -31.09 -21.59
CA VAL A 398 -12.26 -30.03 -22.33
C VAL A 398 -11.29 -29.46 -23.37
N PRO A 399 -11.68 -29.36 -24.66
CA PRO A 399 -10.81 -28.75 -25.67
C PRO A 399 -10.53 -27.28 -25.33
N ILE A 400 -9.31 -26.83 -25.61
CA ILE A 400 -8.94 -25.41 -25.52
C ILE A 400 -9.60 -24.68 -26.69
N ASP A 401 -10.32 -23.59 -26.41
CA ASP A 401 -10.94 -22.76 -27.43
C ASP A 401 -9.89 -22.00 -28.26
N ASP A 402 -10.27 -21.57 -29.46
CA ASP A 402 -9.35 -20.91 -30.40
C ASP A 402 -8.78 -19.60 -29.86
N ILE A 403 -9.51 -18.86 -29.00
CA ILE A 403 -9.00 -17.61 -28.42
C ILE A 403 -7.86 -17.94 -27.47
N THR A 404 -8.10 -18.83 -26.51
CA THR A 404 -7.09 -19.25 -25.52
C THR A 404 -5.87 -19.86 -26.19
N LYS A 405 -6.07 -20.69 -27.22
CA LYS A 405 -4.98 -21.34 -27.98
C LYS A 405 -4.05 -20.33 -28.68
N ASN A 406 -4.57 -19.16 -29.07
CA ASN A 406 -3.81 -18.14 -29.78
C ASN A 406 -3.14 -17.12 -28.84
N LEU A 407 -3.47 -17.08 -27.54
CA LEU A 407 -2.88 -16.13 -26.59
C LEU A 407 -1.35 -16.20 -26.52
N PRO A 408 -0.69 -17.38 -26.46
CA PRO A 408 0.78 -17.43 -26.37
C PRO A 408 1.46 -16.75 -27.56
N LEU A 409 0.97 -17.05 -28.78
CA LEU A 409 1.50 -16.46 -30.00
C LEU A 409 1.26 -14.94 -30.05
N LEU A 410 0.11 -14.46 -29.55
CA LEU A 410 -0.17 -13.04 -29.45
C LEU A 410 0.88 -12.31 -28.60
N TYR A 411 1.21 -12.84 -27.42
CA TYR A 411 2.19 -12.22 -26.52
C TYR A 411 3.63 -12.29 -27.05
N ILE A 412 4.04 -13.43 -27.62
CA ILE A 412 5.35 -13.57 -28.28
C ILE A 412 5.53 -12.49 -29.36
N ASN A 413 4.51 -12.30 -30.20
CA ASN A 413 4.52 -11.29 -31.26
C ASN A 413 4.51 -9.86 -30.70
N TYR A 414 3.69 -9.60 -29.67
CA TYR A 414 3.60 -8.27 -29.04
C TYR A 414 4.93 -7.83 -28.43
N PHE A 415 5.60 -8.73 -27.71
CA PHE A 415 6.89 -8.45 -27.08
C PHE A 415 8.09 -8.65 -28.02
N GLN A 416 7.86 -8.92 -29.31
CA GLN A 416 8.90 -9.14 -30.31
C GLN A 416 9.93 -10.20 -29.88
N LYS A 417 9.49 -11.23 -29.15
CA LYS A 417 10.35 -12.33 -28.69
C LYS A 417 10.85 -13.12 -29.89
N THR A 418 12.11 -13.53 -29.84
CA THR A 418 12.68 -14.38 -30.90
C THR A 418 12.02 -15.76 -30.86
N LYS A 419 12.11 -16.55 -31.94
CA LYS A 419 11.58 -17.92 -31.98
C LYS A 419 12.21 -18.87 -30.93
N GLN A 420 13.33 -18.45 -30.33
CA GLN A 420 14.09 -19.21 -29.35
C GLN A 420 13.75 -18.80 -27.89
N GLU A 421 13.15 -17.64 -27.71
CA GLU A 421 12.59 -17.13 -26.44
C GLU A 421 11.08 -17.39 -26.38
#